data_AF-A0A4U2DT39-F1
#
_entry.id   AF-A0A4U2DT39-F1
#
_cell.length_a   1.000
_cell.length_b   1.000
_cell.length_c   1.000
_cell.angle_alpha   90.00
_cell.angle_beta   90.00
_cell.angle_gamma   90.00
#
_symmetry.space_group_name_H-M   'P 1'
#
loop_
_entity.id
_entity.type
_entity.pdbx_description
1 polymer ?
#
loop_
_entity_poly.entity_id
_entity_poly.type
_entity_poly.pdbx_seq_one_letter_code
_entity_poly.pdbx_strand_id
1 'polypeptide(L)'
;HGLLLALLLVGCASTLGIIALEPLFTLLGAKQELLPLISEYMSVWYLAIPLLVIPMAGNSAIRATGDTKTPAKIMLLAGLINGVLDPLLIFGYGPFPELGIQGAAIASGFSWFGALCGSLYV
;
A
#
# COMPACT_ATOMS: atom_id res chain seq x y z
N HIS A 1 17.24 7.51 12.26
CA HIS A 1 16.26 7.74 13.35
C HIS A 1 14.84 7.93 12.82
N GLY A 2 14.57 8.90 11.94
CA GLY A 2 13.20 9.13 11.42
C GLY A 2 12.54 7.92 10.75
N LEU A 3 13.26 7.17 9.91
CA LEU A 3 12.72 5.97 9.26
C LEU A 3 12.31 4.86 10.24
N LEU A 4 13.15 4.59 11.24
CA LEU A 4 12.89 3.58 12.27
C LEU A 4 11.65 3.94 13.11
N LEU A 5 11.51 5.23 13.44
CA LEU A 5 10.35 5.74 14.16
C LEU A 5 9.08 5.64 13.30
N ALA A 6 9.16 5.94 12.00
CA ALA A 6 8.04 5.80 11.07
C ALA A 6 7.61 4.33 10.90
N LEU A 7 8.56 3.39 10.79
CA LEU A 7 8.27 1.96 10.74
C LEU A 7 7.60 1.45 12.02
N LEU A 8 8.07 1.88 13.19
CA LEU A 8 7.46 1.55 14.48
C LEU A 8 6.04 2.11 14.58
N LEU A 9 5.84 3.39 14.26
CA LEU A 9 4.52 4.03 14.31
C LEU A 9 3.53 3.35 13.38
N VAL A 10 3.93 3.05 12.15
CA VAL A 10 3.06 2.40 11.16
C VAL A 10 2.82 0.94 11.51
N GLY A 11 3.81 0.22 12.04
CA GLY A 11 3.62 -1.12 12.59
C GLY A 11 2.56 -1.13 13.70
N CYS A 12 2.69 -0.24 14.70
CA CYS A 12 1.72 -0.10 15.78
C CYS A 12 0.33 0.32 15.28
N ALA A 13 0.26 1.28 14.35
CA ALA A 13 -1.01 1.73 13.79
C ALA A 13 -1.71 0.63 12.99
N SER A 14 -0.94 -0.20 12.27
CA SER A 14 -1.49 -1.32 11.48
C SER A 14 -2.03 -2.43 12.37
N THR A 15 -1.29 -2.79 13.43
CA THR A 15 -1.77 -3.80 14.39
C THR A 15 -3.01 -3.32 15.14
N LEU A 16 -3.01 -2.07 15.61
CA LEU A 16 -4.20 -1.45 16.22
C LEU A 16 -5.37 -1.39 15.24
N GLY A 17 -5.10 -1.05 13.97
CA GLY A 17 -6.09 -0.96 12.92
C GLY A 17 -6.77 -2.29 12.58
N ILE A 18 -6.04 -3.41 12.66
CA ILE A 18 -6.60 -4.76 12.49
C ILE A 18 -7.51 -5.10 13.68
N ILE A 19 -7.06 -4.83 14.91
CA ILE A 19 -7.84 -5.14 16.13
C ILE A 19 -9.11 -4.27 16.20
N ALA A 20 -9.01 -3.00 15.79
CA ALA A 20 -10.10 -2.05 15.84
C ALA A 20 -10.97 -2.04 14.56
N LEU A 21 -10.71 -2.90 13.58
CA LEU A 21 -11.35 -2.85 12.26
C LEU A 21 -12.87 -2.89 12.37
N GLU A 22 -13.42 -3.95 12.97
CA GLU A 22 -14.86 -4.16 13.06
C GLU A 22 -15.58 -3.03 13.84
N PRO A 23 -15.17 -2.63 15.07
CA PRO A 23 -15.82 -1.55 15.78
C PRO A 23 -15.67 -0.19 15.08
N LEU A 24 -14.51 0.08 14.46
CA LEU A 24 -14.26 1.34 13.76
C LEU A 24 -15.15 1.48 12.53
N PHE A 25 -15.22 0.45 11.68
CA PHE A 25 -16.07 0.50 10.49
C PHE A 25 -17.56 0.45 10.83
N THR A 26 -17.96 -0.26 11.90
CA THR A 26 -19.34 -0.23 12.39
C THR A 26 -19.73 1.17 12.88
N LEU A 27 -18.84 1.88 13.60
CA LEU A 27 -19.05 3.27 14.02
C LEU A 27 -19.14 4.24 12.83
N LEU A 28 -18.43 3.97 11.75
CA LEU A 28 -18.53 4.71 10.49
C LEU A 28 -19.82 4.41 9.70
N GLY A 29 -20.67 3.51 10.20
CA GLY A 29 -21.94 3.14 9.58
C GLY A 29 -21.84 2.02 8.54
N ALA A 30 -20.77 1.20 8.57
CA ALA A 30 -20.68 0.03 7.72
C ALA A 30 -21.79 -0.97 8.06
N LYS A 31 -22.48 -1.48 7.03
CA LYS A 31 -23.45 -2.57 7.18
C LYS A 31 -22.73 -3.88 7.48
N GLN A 32 -23.36 -4.77 8.24
CA GLN A 32 -22.76 -6.09 8.58
C GLN A 32 -22.37 -6.90 7.34
N GLU A 33 -23.10 -6.76 6.24
CA GLU A 33 -22.81 -7.40 4.95
C GLU A 33 -21.51 -6.93 4.30
N LEU A 34 -21.03 -5.73 4.64
CA LEU A 34 -19.81 -5.14 4.08
C LEU A 34 -18.58 -5.44 4.93
N LEU A 35 -18.75 -5.80 6.21
CA LEU A 35 -17.64 -6.08 7.13
C LEU A 35 -16.68 -7.17 6.62
N PRO A 36 -17.15 -8.29 6.03
CA PRO A 36 -16.25 -9.29 5.45
C PRO A 36 -15.39 -8.72 4.32
N LEU A 37 -16.00 -7.95 3.40
CA LEU A 37 -15.29 -7.34 2.27
C LEU A 37 -14.26 -6.30 2.73
N ILE A 38 -14.62 -5.50 3.73
CA ILE A 38 -13.71 -4.53 4.36
C ILE A 38 -12.54 -5.28 5.02
N SER A 39 -12.81 -6.37 5.72
CA SER A 39 -11.77 -7.18 6.38
C SER A 39 -10.77 -7.77 5.37
N GLU A 40 -11.27 -8.34 4.27
CA GLU A 40 -10.44 -8.88 3.18
C GLU A 40 -9.55 -7.81 2.53
N TYR A 41 -10.09 -6.61 2.31
CA TYR A 41 -9.33 -5.49 1.77
C TYR A 41 -8.27 -4.97 2.76
N MET A 42 -8.72 -4.64 3.97
CA MET A 42 -7.91 -3.94 4.95
C MET A 42 -6.81 -4.84 5.51
N SER A 43 -7.02 -6.16 5.58
CA SER A 43 -5.96 -7.10 6.00
C SER A 43 -4.75 -7.06 5.07
N VAL A 44 -4.98 -7.07 3.75
CA VAL A 44 -3.90 -6.89 2.75
C VAL A 44 -3.30 -5.49 2.86
N TRP A 45 -4.14 -4.47 3.00
CA TRP A 45 -3.69 -3.08 3.06
C TRP A 45 -2.79 -2.81 4.27
N TYR A 46 -3.16 -3.30 5.47
CA TYR A 46 -2.37 -3.20 6.69
C TYR A 46 -1.06 -3.99 6.62
N LEU A 47 -1.01 -5.09 5.87
CA LEU A 47 0.22 -5.82 5.63
C LEU A 47 1.14 -5.08 4.64
N ALA A 48 0.56 -4.37 3.67
CA ALA A 48 1.29 -3.65 2.64
C ALA A 48 1.79 -2.27 3.10
N ILE A 49 1.11 -1.60 4.05
CA ILE A 49 1.45 -0.23 4.43
C ILE A 49 2.90 0.00 4.92
N PRO A 50 3.59 -0.94 5.59
CA PRO A 50 5.00 -0.73 5.94
C PRO A 50 5.91 -0.62 4.70
N LEU A 51 5.54 -1.29 3.60
CA LEU A 51 6.25 -1.22 2.32
C LEU A 51 6.11 0.15 1.66
N LEU A 52 5.08 0.95 2.01
CA LEU A 52 4.87 2.30 1.50
C LEU A 52 5.73 3.34 2.25
N VAL A 53 5.93 3.18 3.54
CA VAL A 53 6.65 4.17 4.38
C VAL A 53 8.11 4.33 3.97
N ILE A 54 8.77 3.23 3.63
CA ILE A 54 10.19 3.22 3.27
C ILE A 54 10.46 4.04 1.99
N PRO A 55 9.80 3.78 0.85
CA PRO A 55 9.99 4.59 -0.36
C PRO A 55 9.50 6.03 -0.17
N MET A 56 8.50 6.30 0.67
CA MET A 56 8.12 7.69 0.99
C MET A 56 9.23 8.46 1.72
N ALA A 57 9.87 7.82 2.70
CA ALA A 57 11.00 8.40 3.42
C ALA A 57 12.24 8.54 2.52
N GLY A 58 12.54 7.51 1.72
CA GLY A 58 13.64 7.51 0.75
C GLY A 58 13.48 8.61 -0.31
N ASN A 59 12.30 8.69 -0.93
CA ASN A 59 11.99 9.73 -1.91
C ASN A 59 12.09 11.15 -1.31
N SER A 60 11.70 11.32 -0.04
CA SER A 60 11.84 12.62 0.63
C SER A 60 13.29 12.98 0.93
N ALA A 61 14.12 11.99 1.30
CA ALA A 61 15.55 12.17 1.52
C ALA A 61 16.29 12.52 0.21
N ILE A 62 16.00 11.81 -0.89
CA ILE A 62 16.60 12.06 -2.21
C ILE A 62 16.20 13.45 -2.74
N ARG A 63 14.93 13.87 -2.57
CA ARG A 63 14.52 15.24 -2.93
C ARG A 63 15.30 16.30 -2.13
N ALA A 64 15.62 16.02 -0.87
CA ALA A 64 16.34 16.97 -0.01
C ALA A 64 17.79 17.20 -0.44
N THR A 65 18.38 16.30 -1.24
CA THR A 65 19.73 16.49 -1.82
C THR A 65 19.72 17.28 -3.13
N GLY A 66 18.55 17.70 -3.60
CA GLY A 66 18.38 18.45 -4.86
C GLY A 66 18.10 17.58 -6.08
N ASP A 67 18.10 16.24 -5.95
CA ASP A 67 17.71 15.33 -7.03
C ASP A 67 16.19 15.07 -7.01
N THR A 68 15.47 15.74 -7.88
CA THR A 68 14.02 15.54 -8.06
C THR A 68 13.70 14.51 -9.16
N LYS A 69 14.67 14.16 -10.01
CA LYS A 69 14.45 13.28 -11.16
C LYS A 69 14.35 11.83 -10.72
N THR A 70 15.17 11.43 -9.76
CA THR A 70 15.22 10.04 -9.29
C THR A 70 13.94 9.62 -8.55
N PRO A 71 13.40 10.40 -7.60
CA PRO A 71 12.10 10.13 -6.97
C PRO A 71 10.95 10.09 -7.97
N ALA A 72 10.97 10.95 -8.99
CA ALA A 72 9.95 10.97 -10.03
C ALA A 72 9.93 9.68 -10.86
N LYS A 73 11.10 9.13 -11.21
CA LYS A 73 11.20 7.84 -11.92
C LYS A 73 10.69 6.69 -11.08
N ILE A 74 11.02 6.67 -9.78
CA ILE A 74 10.55 5.62 -8.85
C ILE A 74 9.01 5.67 -8.75
N MET A 75 8.43 6.86 -8.58
CA MET A 75 6.98 7.04 -8.51
C MET A 75 6.29 6.68 -9.83
N LEU A 76 6.91 6.99 -10.98
CA LEU A 76 6.40 6.61 -12.29
C LEU A 76 6.36 5.09 -12.46
N LEU A 77 7.44 4.39 -12.11
CA LEU A 77 7.49 2.92 -12.13
C LEU A 77 6.41 2.31 -11.24
N ALA A 78 6.28 2.81 -10.00
CA ALA A 78 5.26 2.37 -9.06
C ALA A 78 3.84 2.58 -9.62
N GLY A 79 3.57 3.78 -10.17
CA GLY A 79 2.29 4.10 -10.79
C GLY A 79 1.97 3.22 -11.99
N LEU A 80 2.96 2.88 -12.82
CA LEU A 80 2.80 1.96 -13.94
C LEU A 80 2.47 0.53 -13.45
N ILE A 81 3.18 0.04 -12.43
CA ILE A 81 2.90 -1.27 -11.83
C ILE A 81 1.46 -1.31 -11.30
N ASN A 82 1.04 -0.27 -10.57
CA ASN A 82 -0.30 -0.19 -10.00
C ASN A 82 -1.37 -0.10 -11.11
N GLY A 83 -1.22 0.82 -12.06
CA GLY A 83 -2.19 1.02 -13.14
C GLY A 83 -2.34 -0.18 -14.09
N VAL A 84 -1.34 -1.05 -14.18
CA VAL A 84 -1.45 -2.32 -14.92
C VAL A 84 -2.04 -3.42 -14.04
N LEU A 85 -1.59 -3.57 -12.80
CA LEU A 85 -2.06 -4.65 -11.91
C LEU A 85 -3.49 -4.44 -11.42
N ASP A 86 -3.93 -3.20 -11.21
CA ASP A 86 -5.29 -2.89 -10.77
C ASP A 86 -6.34 -3.50 -11.71
N PRO A 87 -6.41 -3.17 -13.01
CA PRO A 87 -7.41 -3.78 -13.88
C PRO A 87 -7.24 -5.30 -14.02
N LEU A 88 -6.02 -5.83 -13.99
CA LEU A 88 -5.78 -7.27 -14.07
C LEU A 88 -6.32 -8.03 -12.86
N LEU A 89 -6.09 -7.53 -11.64
CA LEU A 89 -6.48 -8.19 -10.39
C LEU A 89 -7.90 -7.87 -9.96
N ILE A 90 -8.38 -6.65 -10.25
CA ILE A 90 -9.77 -6.26 -9.93
C ILE A 90 -10.74 -7.04 -10.80
N PHE A 91 -10.54 -7.04 -12.12
CA PHE A 91 -11.47 -7.65 -13.08
C PHE A 91 -11.10 -9.09 -13.47
N GLY A 92 -9.94 -9.61 -13.03
CA GLY A 92 -9.52 -10.98 -13.35
C GLY A 92 -9.19 -11.20 -14.82
N TYR A 93 -8.53 -10.22 -15.48
CA TYR A 93 -8.14 -10.39 -16.89
C TYR A 93 -6.94 -11.36 -17.02
N GLY A 94 -7.05 -12.35 -17.92
CA GLY A 94 -5.97 -13.28 -18.26
C GLY A 94 -5.88 -14.48 -17.30
N PRO A 95 -4.71 -14.78 -16.70
CA PRO A 95 -4.56 -15.91 -15.76
C PRO A 95 -4.98 -15.58 -14.33
N PHE A 96 -5.39 -14.34 -14.06
CA PHE A 96 -5.68 -13.86 -12.70
C PHE A 96 -7.16 -14.06 -12.33
N PRO A 97 -7.46 -14.50 -11.10
CA PRO A 97 -8.84 -14.55 -10.61
C PRO A 97 -9.40 -13.13 -10.39
N GLU A 98 -10.72 -12.98 -10.47
CA GLU A 98 -11.42 -11.74 -10.13
C GLU A 98 -11.40 -11.55 -8.61
N LEU A 99 -10.51 -10.68 -8.12
CA LEU A 99 -10.33 -10.40 -6.68
C LEU A 99 -11.05 -9.12 -6.24
N GLY A 100 -11.65 -8.37 -7.18
CA GLY A 100 -12.37 -7.13 -6.89
C GLY A 100 -11.53 -6.15 -6.07
N ILE A 101 -12.11 -5.66 -4.97
CA ILE A 101 -11.46 -4.70 -4.06
C ILE A 101 -10.17 -5.27 -3.44
N GLN A 102 -10.12 -6.57 -3.12
CA GLN A 102 -8.90 -7.19 -2.59
C GLN A 102 -7.75 -7.13 -3.61
N GLY A 103 -8.06 -7.28 -4.90
CA GLY A 103 -7.11 -7.14 -5.99
C GLY A 103 -6.42 -5.77 -6.03
N ALA A 104 -7.17 -4.70 -5.74
CA ALA A 104 -6.63 -3.34 -5.66
C ALA A 104 -5.62 -3.16 -4.52
N ALA A 105 -5.86 -3.78 -3.36
CA ALA A 105 -4.90 -3.76 -2.24
C ALA A 105 -3.61 -4.50 -2.59
N ILE A 106 -3.71 -5.65 -3.28
CA ILE A 106 -2.56 -6.44 -3.70
C ILE A 106 -1.74 -5.68 -4.76
N ALA A 107 -2.39 -5.11 -5.77
CA ALA A 107 -1.75 -4.28 -6.78
C ALA A 107 -1.00 -3.09 -6.17
N SER A 108 -1.61 -2.44 -5.17
CA SER A 108 -0.97 -1.36 -4.39
C SER A 108 0.27 -1.87 -3.65
N GLY A 109 0.19 -3.03 -3.00
CA GLY A 109 1.33 -3.65 -2.33
C GLY A 109 2.51 -3.94 -3.26
N PHE A 110 2.25 -4.50 -4.45
CA PHE A 110 3.27 -4.74 -5.47
C PHE A 110 3.87 -3.44 -6.02
N SER A 111 3.06 -2.40 -6.21
CA SER A 111 3.52 -1.07 -6.59
C SER A 111 4.49 -0.48 -5.57
N TRP A 112 4.15 -0.56 -4.28
CA TRP A 112 5.02 -0.08 -3.20
C TRP A 112 6.28 -0.92 -3.05
N PHE A 113 6.20 -2.23 -3.29
CA PHE A 113 7.38 -3.09 -3.36
C PHE A 113 8.32 -2.68 -4.51
N GLY A 114 7.77 -2.39 -5.70
CA GLY A 114 8.55 -1.85 -6.81
C GLY A 114 9.19 -0.49 -6.48
N ALA A 115 8.44 0.39 -5.81
CA ALA A 115 8.95 1.68 -5.35
C ALA A 115 10.08 1.51 -4.32
N LEU A 116 9.93 0.58 -3.39
CA LEU A 116 10.93 0.22 -2.38
C LEU A 116 12.22 -0.25 -3.05
N CYS A 117 12.13 -1.23 -3.97
CA CYS A 117 13.30 -1.69 -4.72
C CYS A 117 13.96 -0.54 -5.46
N GLY A 118 13.20 0.27 -6.20
CA GLY A 118 13.73 1.44 -6.90
C GLY A 118 14.42 2.45 -5.98
N SER A 119 13.90 2.66 -4.77
CA SER A 119 14.50 3.54 -3.76
C SER A 119 15.75 2.96 -3.10
N LEU A 120 15.93 1.63 -3.07
CA LEU A 120 17.11 0.97 -2.48
C LEU A 120 18.29 0.86 -3.46
N TYR A 121 18.01 0.90 -4.76
CA TYR A 121 19.03 0.85 -5.82
C TYR A 121 19.69 2.20 -6.10
N VAL A 122 19.19 3.29 -5.51
CA VAL A 122 19.68 4.67 -5.64
C VAL A 122 20.49 5.03 -4.40
#